data_AF-A0A0Q8RRR6-F1
#
_entry.id   AF-A0A0Q8RRR6-F1
#
_cell.length_a   1.000
_cell.length_b   1.000
_cell.length_c   1.000
_cell.angle_alpha   90.00
_cell.angle_beta   90.00
_cell.angle_gamma   90.00
#
_symmetry.space_group_name_H-M   'P 1'
#
loop_
_entity.id
_entity.type
_entity.pdbx_description
1 polymer ?
#
loop_
_entity_poly.entity_id
_entity_poly.type
_entity_poly.pdbx_seq_one_letter_code
_entity_poly.pdbx_strand_id
1 'polypeptide(L)'
;MTAIHFAKSLAHILAVFACCVVFSAQAAGSRDFGCQPGTQRPGASLCLPGKTLTIDYRSKARTVSITINGSSHVVERIDRNFGPELIGMELYIRFLPMELQPYLSRNVVLFNSVVRSSGGEGMGQCGSGGEVFVNAMSISGAKARVLGKVQVESCSLSIVPANMEQETAFSEYSVVDGRLAVSFRHYPEIEGRPTGVLSSDFRQFEFQETEH
;
A
#
# COMPACT_ATOMS: atom_id res chain seq x y z
N MET A 1 20.54 -56.15 -52.95
CA MET A 1 20.43 -56.68 -51.58
C MET A 1 20.68 -55.52 -50.63
N THR A 2 19.59 -54.82 -50.22
CA THR A 2 19.06 -54.84 -48.83
C THR A 2 20.12 -54.38 -47.82
N ALA A 3 20.06 -53.15 -47.32
CA ALA A 3 19.23 -52.67 -46.19
C ALA A 3 20.21 -52.33 -45.03
N ILE A 4 20.04 -51.43 -44.06
CA ILE A 4 19.04 -50.42 -43.67
C ILE A 4 19.68 -49.74 -42.43
N HIS A 5 19.53 -48.42 -42.32
CA HIS A 5 19.29 -47.64 -41.09
C HIS A 5 20.37 -47.32 -40.02
N PHE A 6 20.54 -46.00 -39.87
CA PHE A 6 20.21 -45.17 -38.69
C PHE A 6 21.26 -44.72 -37.67
N ALA A 7 21.18 -43.40 -37.48
CA ALA A 7 21.22 -42.66 -36.23
C ALA A 7 22.58 -42.37 -35.57
N LYS A 8 23.11 -41.21 -35.97
CA LYS A 8 23.95 -40.34 -35.16
C LYS A 8 23.21 -40.00 -33.85
N SER A 9 23.79 -40.34 -32.71
CA SER A 9 23.28 -40.00 -31.38
C SER A 9 24.29 -39.08 -30.66
N LEU A 10 23.77 -37.90 -30.33
CA LEU A 10 24.02 -37.07 -29.16
C LEU A 10 25.47 -36.79 -28.73
N ALA A 11 25.95 -35.62 -29.15
CA ALA A 11 26.85 -34.82 -28.34
C ALA A 11 26.07 -34.26 -27.14
N HIS A 12 26.47 -34.62 -25.92
CA HIS A 12 26.03 -34.02 -24.66
C HIS A 12 27.29 -33.71 -23.84
N ILE A 13 27.88 -32.54 -24.05
CA ILE A 13 28.87 -31.98 -23.12
C ILE A 13 28.55 -30.50 -22.91
N LEU A 14 28.03 -30.25 -21.71
CA LEU A 14 28.13 -29.07 -20.85
C LEU A 14 28.58 -27.74 -21.48
N ALA A 15 27.68 -26.76 -21.48
CA ALA A 15 28.00 -25.36 -21.24
C ALA A 15 26.79 -24.65 -20.62
N VAL A 16 26.57 -24.89 -19.33
CA VAL A 16 25.67 -24.08 -18.49
C VAL A 16 26.43 -22.78 -18.19
N PHE A 17 26.21 -21.74 -18.99
CA PHE A 17 26.59 -20.37 -18.65
C PHE A 17 25.51 -19.79 -17.74
N ALA A 18 25.75 -19.94 -16.44
CA ALA A 18 25.03 -19.23 -15.40
C ALA A 18 25.71 -17.88 -15.12
N CYS A 19 24.87 -16.91 -14.77
CA CYS A 19 25.17 -15.72 -13.96
C CYS A 19 26.03 -14.61 -14.60
N CYS A 20 25.35 -13.53 -15.01
CA CYS A 20 25.33 -12.29 -14.22
C CYS A 20 24.52 -11.22 -14.97
N VAL A 21 23.19 -11.39 -15.04
CA VAL A 21 22.33 -10.24 -15.32
C VAL A 21 22.19 -9.49 -14.00
N VAL A 22 23.07 -8.53 -13.79
CA VAL A 22 22.89 -7.51 -12.75
C VAL A 22 21.63 -6.73 -13.14
N PHE A 23 20.48 -7.17 -12.62
CA PHE A 23 19.30 -6.31 -12.56
C PHE A 23 19.63 -5.22 -11.55
N SER A 24 20.28 -4.17 -12.02
CA SER A 24 20.30 -2.90 -11.32
C SER A 24 18.85 -2.45 -11.22
N ALA A 25 18.22 -2.69 -10.08
CA ALA A 25 16.97 -2.07 -9.70
C ALA A 25 17.24 -0.57 -9.58
N GLN A 26 17.23 0.11 -10.73
CA GLN A 26 17.16 1.56 -10.75
C GLN A 26 15.81 1.89 -10.13
N ALA A 27 15.84 2.31 -8.86
CA ALA A 27 14.74 3.00 -8.24
C ALA A 27 14.37 4.13 -9.21
N ALA A 28 13.24 3.97 -9.89
CA ALA A 28 12.69 5.02 -10.73
C ALA A 28 12.51 6.23 -9.82
N GLY A 29 13.38 7.23 -9.96
CA GLY A 29 13.33 8.44 -9.15
C GLY A 29 11.91 8.99 -9.19
N SER A 30 11.27 9.08 -8.02
CA SER A 30 9.89 9.51 -7.87
C SER A 30 9.77 10.98 -8.23
N ARG A 31 9.72 11.30 -9.52
CA ARG A 31 9.33 12.62 -9.98
C ARG A 31 7.82 12.73 -9.79
N ASP A 32 7.39 13.69 -8.99
CA ASP A 32 6.01 14.14 -9.00
C ASP A 32 5.75 14.74 -10.40
N PHE A 33 4.83 14.14 -11.16
CA PHE A 33 4.49 14.63 -12.50
C PHE A 33 3.56 15.85 -12.47
N GLY A 34 3.35 16.43 -11.29
CA GLY A 34 2.72 17.72 -11.11
C GLY A 34 1.25 17.64 -11.47
N CYS A 35 0.45 17.10 -10.56
CA CYS A 35 -0.98 17.39 -10.60
C CYS A 35 -1.12 18.91 -10.53
N GLN A 36 -1.83 19.54 -11.48
CA GLN A 36 -2.13 20.96 -11.33
C GLN A 36 -2.78 21.16 -9.95
N PRO A 37 -2.28 22.08 -9.12
CA PRO A 37 -2.88 22.36 -7.82
C PRO A 37 -4.22 23.05 -8.05
N GLY A 38 -5.25 22.24 -8.31
CA GLY A 38 -6.63 22.66 -8.10
C GLY A 38 -6.94 22.69 -6.60
N THR A 39 -8.18 23.02 -6.26
CA THR A 39 -8.76 22.99 -4.91
C THR A 39 -8.84 21.59 -4.26
N GLN A 40 -8.03 20.64 -4.70
CA GLN A 40 -8.01 19.28 -4.19
C GLN A 40 -7.24 19.20 -2.86
N ARG A 41 -7.80 18.46 -1.90
CA ARG A 41 -7.16 18.20 -0.60
C ARG A 41 -5.81 17.47 -0.77
N PRO A 42 -4.82 17.71 0.11
CA PRO A 42 -3.53 17.02 0.05
C PRO A 42 -3.68 15.49 0.03
N GLY A 43 -2.94 14.83 -0.88
CA GLY A 43 -2.98 13.37 -1.04
C GLY A 43 -4.24 12.81 -1.72
N ALA A 44 -5.20 13.66 -2.15
CA ALA A 44 -6.34 13.17 -2.93
C ALA A 44 -6.00 12.79 -4.36
N SER A 45 -4.80 13.14 -4.84
CA SER A 45 -4.39 12.87 -6.22
C SER A 45 -2.94 12.37 -6.27
N LEU A 46 -2.67 11.46 -7.20
CA LEU A 46 -1.34 10.97 -7.51
C LEU A 46 -1.12 11.10 -9.02
N CYS A 47 -0.08 11.84 -9.41
CA CYS A 47 0.26 12.05 -10.81
C CYS A 47 1.41 11.14 -11.23
N LEU A 48 1.10 10.19 -12.12
CA LEU A 48 2.02 9.20 -12.66
C LEU A 48 2.25 9.48 -14.16
N PRO A 49 3.32 8.96 -14.77
CA PRO A 49 3.51 9.04 -16.21
C PRO A 49 2.28 8.48 -16.96
N GLY A 50 1.59 9.34 -17.71
CA GLY A 50 0.43 8.95 -18.52
C GLY A 50 -0.83 8.54 -17.73
N LYS A 51 -0.85 8.72 -16.40
CA LYS A 51 -2.03 8.43 -15.57
C LYS A 51 -2.20 9.45 -14.45
N THR A 52 -3.42 9.96 -14.31
CA THR A 52 -3.82 10.70 -13.10
C THR A 52 -4.77 9.84 -12.29
N LEU A 53 -4.45 9.70 -11.00
CA LEU A 53 -5.26 9.00 -10.03
C LEU A 53 -5.87 10.02 -9.08
N THR A 54 -7.15 9.88 -8.77
CA THR A 54 -7.79 10.62 -7.67
C THR A 54 -8.48 9.66 -6.72
N ILE A 55 -8.47 9.97 -5.42
CA ILE A 55 -9.16 9.20 -4.38
C ILE A 55 -10.16 10.10 -3.65
N ASP A 56 -11.38 9.60 -3.53
CA ASP A 56 -12.48 10.32 -2.91
C ASP A 56 -13.25 9.41 -1.95
N TYR A 57 -13.69 10.02 -0.84
CA TYR A 57 -14.63 9.41 0.08
C TYR A 57 -15.97 10.13 0.00
N ARG A 58 -16.99 9.43 -0.48
CA ARG A 58 -18.35 9.99 -0.59
C ARG A 58 -19.16 9.62 0.64
N SER A 59 -19.21 10.51 1.63
CA SER A 59 -19.90 10.28 2.92
C SER A 59 -21.34 9.79 2.77
N LYS A 60 -22.15 10.40 1.88
CA LYS A 60 -23.55 9.98 1.64
C LYS A 60 -23.66 8.54 1.11
N ALA A 61 -22.74 8.14 0.24
CA ALA A 61 -22.71 6.81 -0.36
C ALA A 61 -21.88 5.80 0.44
N ARG A 62 -21.07 6.29 1.40
CA ARG A 62 -20.07 5.54 2.17
C ARG A 62 -19.19 4.67 1.31
N THR A 63 -18.64 5.27 0.27
CA THR A 63 -17.74 4.58 -0.67
C THR A 63 -16.42 5.31 -0.76
N VAL A 64 -15.34 4.54 -0.71
CA VAL A 64 -14.04 5.00 -1.18
C VAL A 64 -13.96 4.65 -2.66
N SER A 65 -13.74 5.67 -3.48
CA SER A 65 -13.64 5.51 -4.94
C SER A 65 -12.31 6.05 -5.42
N ILE A 66 -11.71 5.35 -6.37
CA ILE A 66 -10.51 5.79 -7.06
C ILE A 66 -10.85 6.00 -8.53
N THR A 67 -10.48 7.16 -9.04
CA THR A 67 -10.66 7.51 -10.45
C THR A 67 -9.32 7.39 -11.16
N ILE A 68 -9.28 6.60 -12.23
CA ILE A 68 -8.12 6.38 -13.08
C ILE A 68 -8.45 6.92 -14.46
N ASN A 69 -7.76 7.98 -14.90
CA ASN A 69 -8.00 8.60 -16.22
C ASN A 69 -9.49 8.90 -16.50
N GLY A 70 -10.20 9.40 -15.49
CA GLY A 70 -11.64 9.72 -15.57
C GLY A 70 -12.60 8.55 -15.33
N SER A 71 -12.13 7.32 -15.27
CA SER A 71 -12.95 6.14 -14.94
C SER A 71 -12.96 5.89 -13.44
N SER A 72 -14.15 5.90 -12.82
CA SER A 72 -14.30 5.73 -11.37
C SER A 72 -14.50 4.27 -10.96
N HIS A 73 -13.80 3.83 -9.93
CA HIS A 73 -13.84 2.48 -9.38
C HIS A 73 -14.09 2.54 -7.88
N VAL A 74 -15.15 1.90 -7.39
CA VAL A 74 -15.38 1.74 -5.95
C VAL A 74 -14.44 0.66 -5.41
N VAL A 75 -13.58 1.02 -4.46
CA VAL A 75 -12.58 0.12 -3.87
C VAL A 75 -12.96 -0.35 -2.46
N GLU A 76 -13.82 0.41 -1.77
CA GLU A 76 -14.33 0.04 -0.46
C GLU A 76 -15.76 0.57 -0.29
N ARG A 77 -16.63 -0.23 0.34
CA ARG A 77 -17.95 0.18 0.83
C ARG A 77 -17.94 0.06 2.34
N ILE A 78 -18.34 1.12 3.02
CA ILE A 78 -18.32 1.20 4.48
C ILE A 78 -19.76 1.20 4.98
N ASP A 79 -20.03 0.33 5.95
CA ASP A 79 -21.34 0.21 6.55
C ASP A 79 -21.73 1.45 7.35
N ARG A 80 -23.04 1.65 7.53
CA ARG A 80 -23.62 2.92 8.01
C ARG A 80 -23.04 3.45 9.32
N ASN A 81 -22.69 2.57 10.24
CA ASN A 81 -22.27 2.93 11.59
C ASN A 81 -20.75 3.03 11.74
N PHE A 82 -20.03 2.79 10.65
CA PHE A 82 -18.58 2.62 10.63
C PHE A 82 -17.87 3.63 9.71
N GLY A 83 -18.62 4.62 9.22
CA GLY A 83 -18.11 5.68 8.36
C GLY A 83 -17.05 6.55 9.07
N PRO A 84 -15.96 6.95 8.39
CA PRO A 84 -14.92 7.81 8.93
C PRO A 84 -15.41 9.24 9.24
N GLU A 85 -16.49 9.70 8.61
CA GLU A 85 -17.13 10.98 8.92
C GLU A 85 -17.68 11.04 10.35
N LEU A 86 -17.94 9.88 10.96
CA LEU A 86 -18.44 9.78 12.33
C LEU A 86 -17.35 10.03 13.38
N ILE A 87 -16.09 10.00 12.95
CA ILE A 87 -14.91 10.19 13.81
C ILE A 87 -14.03 11.36 13.33
N GLY A 88 -14.50 12.13 12.34
CA GLY A 88 -13.80 13.31 11.80
C GLY A 88 -12.53 13.00 11.01
N MET A 89 -12.37 11.77 10.51
CA MET A 89 -11.13 11.30 9.87
C MET A 89 -11.26 11.11 8.35
N GLU A 90 -12.29 11.63 7.69
CA GLU A 90 -12.47 11.45 6.24
C GLU A 90 -11.26 11.91 5.40
N LEU A 91 -10.50 12.89 5.91
CA LEU A 91 -9.31 13.42 5.24
C LEU A 91 -8.12 12.44 5.22
N TYR A 92 -8.11 11.43 6.09
CA TYR A 92 -7.11 10.37 6.10
C TYR A 92 -7.20 9.42 4.92
N ILE A 93 -8.34 9.38 4.23
CA ILE A 93 -8.50 8.54 3.04
C ILE A 93 -7.77 9.20 1.88
N ARG A 94 -6.49 8.89 1.68
CA ARG A 94 -5.62 9.59 0.73
C ARG A 94 -4.48 8.70 0.26
N PHE A 95 -3.94 8.98 -0.92
CA PHE A 95 -2.72 8.30 -1.38
C PHE A 95 -1.54 8.62 -0.46
N LEU A 96 -0.62 7.67 -0.34
CA LEU A 96 0.69 7.98 0.23
C LEU A 96 1.45 8.92 -0.74
N PRO A 97 2.28 9.84 -0.22
CA PRO A 97 3.18 10.68 -1.01
C PRO A 97 4.05 9.86 -1.96
N MET A 98 4.51 10.48 -3.05
CA MET A 98 5.26 9.79 -4.12
C MET A 98 6.52 9.07 -3.61
N GLU A 99 7.20 9.65 -2.62
CA GLU A 99 8.37 9.09 -1.94
C GLU A 99 8.05 7.81 -1.15
N LEU A 100 6.78 7.57 -0.82
CA LEU A 100 6.26 6.39 -0.13
C LEU A 100 5.48 5.45 -1.07
N GLN A 101 5.74 5.53 -2.38
CA GLN A 101 5.14 4.67 -3.40
C GLN A 101 6.16 3.70 -4.03
N PRO A 102 6.76 2.76 -3.28
CA PRO A 102 7.86 1.93 -3.78
C PRO A 102 7.42 0.91 -4.85
N TYR A 103 6.12 0.65 -4.99
CA TYR A 103 5.58 -0.40 -5.87
C TYR A 103 5.06 0.08 -7.22
N LEU A 104 5.33 1.35 -7.60
CA LEU A 104 4.83 1.93 -8.85
C LEU A 104 5.27 1.17 -10.11
N SER A 105 6.50 0.63 -10.12
CA SER A 105 7.02 -0.20 -11.22
C SER A 105 6.20 -1.47 -11.45
N ARG A 106 5.49 -1.95 -10.40
CA ARG A 106 4.57 -3.09 -10.44
C ARG A 106 3.13 -2.68 -10.73
N ASN A 107 2.88 -1.41 -11.08
CA ASN A 107 1.54 -0.82 -11.19
C ASN A 107 0.71 -1.02 -9.90
N VAL A 108 1.34 -0.83 -8.75
CA VAL A 108 0.68 -0.86 -7.45
C VAL A 108 0.85 0.49 -6.77
N VAL A 109 -0.25 1.03 -6.26
CA VAL A 109 -0.28 2.27 -5.48
C VAL A 109 -0.76 1.99 -4.06
N LEU A 110 -0.23 2.76 -3.12
CA LEU A 110 -0.56 2.70 -1.71
C LEU A 110 -1.42 3.89 -1.30
N PHE A 111 -2.44 3.64 -0.49
CA PHE A 111 -3.28 4.70 0.08
C PHE A 111 -3.72 4.32 1.49
N ASN A 112 -3.92 5.32 2.34
CA ASN A 112 -4.51 5.12 3.64
C ASN A 112 -6.04 5.08 3.52
N SER A 113 -6.67 4.18 4.27
CA SER A 113 -8.09 4.27 4.57
C SER A 113 -8.32 4.17 6.07
N VAL A 114 -9.47 4.66 6.50
CA VAL A 114 -9.87 4.66 7.89
C VAL A 114 -11.33 4.26 7.98
N VAL A 115 -11.64 3.48 9.00
CA VAL A 115 -13.01 3.15 9.38
C VAL A 115 -13.16 3.33 10.87
N ARG A 116 -14.40 3.42 11.32
CA ARG A 116 -14.76 3.25 12.72
C ARG A 116 -15.00 1.76 12.97
N SER A 117 -14.43 1.17 14.02
CA SER A 117 -14.63 -0.22 14.43
C SER A 117 -15.71 -0.41 15.46
N SER A 118 -15.98 0.59 16.31
CA SER A 118 -16.95 0.47 17.39
C SER A 118 -17.90 1.65 17.42
N GLY A 119 -19.13 1.37 17.87
CA GLY A 119 -20.20 2.36 18.07
C GLY A 119 -19.95 3.35 19.21
N GLY A 120 -18.72 3.44 19.76
CA GLY A 120 -18.40 4.21 20.96
C GLY A 120 -18.70 5.70 20.84
N GLU A 121 -19.17 6.29 21.94
CA GLU A 121 -19.44 7.73 22.11
C GLU A 121 -18.23 8.47 22.73
N GLY A 122 -17.06 7.83 22.79
CA GLY A 122 -15.89 8.38 23.47
C GLY A 122 -15.27 9.55 22.71
N MET A 123 -14.75 10.52 23.47
CA MET A 123 -14.01 11.67 22.93
C MET A 123 -12.65 11.22 22.36
N GLY A 124 -12.33 11.66 21.14
CA GLY A 124 -11.04 11.38 20.45
C GLY A 124 -11.05 10.11 19.59
N GLN A 125 -10.01 9.95 18.74
CA GLN A 125 -9.90 8.88 17.73
C GLN A 125 -10.13 7.48 18.31
N CYS A 126 -9.48 7.13 19.43
CA CYS A 126 -9.69 5.83 20.06
C CYS A 126 -10.94 5.71 20.93
N GLY A 127 -11.45 6.81 21.51
CA GLY A 127 -12.75 6.82 22.16
C GLY A 127 -13.90 6.54 21.18
N SER A 128 -13.71 6.93 19.91
CA SER A 128 -14.66 6.72 18.83
C SER A 128 -14.40 5.47 17.99
N GLY A 129 -13.35 4.70 18.29
CA GLY A 129 -13.01 3.44 17.61
C GLY A 129 -12.38 3.62 16.23
N GLY A 130 -11.49 4.58 16.02
CA GLY A 130 -10.77 4.74 14.75
C GLY A 130 -9.82 3.57 14.46
N GLU A 131 -9.85 3.06 13.23
CA GLU A 131 -8.92 2.05 12.73
C GLU A 131 -8.33 2.52 11.40
N VAL A 132 -7.01 2.58 11.31
CA VAL A 132 -6.31 3.07 10.12
C VAL A 132 -5.61 1.92 9.41
N PHE A 133 -5.66 1.94 8.08
CA PHE A 133 -5.10 0.90 7.23
C PHE A 133 -4.28 1.50 6.10
N VAL A 134 -3.22 0.80 5.71
CA VAL A 134 -2.58 0.94 4.41
C VAL A 134 -3.17 -0.09 3.46
N ASN A 135 -3.58 0.39 2.28
CA ASN A 135 -4.15 -0.44 1.22
C ASN A 135 -3.18 -0.47 0.04
N ALA A 136 -2.92 -1.67 -0.47
CA ALA A 136 -2.21 -1.85 -1.74
C ALA A 136 -3.21 -2.11 -2.86
N MET A 137 -3.12 -1.34 -3.94
CA MET A 137 -4.08 -1.44 -5.05
C MET A 137 -3.39 -1.52 -6.40
N SER A 138 -3.81 -2.49 -7.21
CA SER A 138 -3.36 -2.61 -8.60
C SER A 138 -4.06 -1.61 -9.51
N ILE A 139 -3.27 -0.95 -10.36
CA ILE A 139 -3.69 -0.01 -11.42
C ILE A 139 -3.28 -0.48 -12.83
N SER A 140 -2.95 -1.77 -12.98
CA SER A 140 -2.43 -2.34 -14.24
C SER A 140 -3.52 -2.67 -15.28
N GLY A 141 -4.76 -2.84 -14.84
CA GLY A 141 -5.87 -3.30 -15.69
C GLY A 141 -6.99 -2.28 -15.86
N ALA A 142 -8.07 -2.71 -16.53
CA ALA A 142 -9.27 -1.89 -16.74
C ALA A 142 -10.09 -1.61 -15.47
N LYS A 143 -9.79 -2.30 -14.36
CA LYS A 143 -10.43 -2.09 -13.05
C LYS A 143 -9.37 -1.98 -11.97
N ALA A 144 -9.55 -0.99 -11.10
CA ALA A 144 -8.80 -0.89 -9.85
C ALA A 144 -9.15 -2.09 -8.95
N ARG A 145 -8.14 -2.71 -8.33
CA ARG A 145 -8.34 -3.86 -7.42
C ARG A 145 -7.44 -3.74 -6.20
N VAL A 146 -8.05 -3.76 -5.01
CA VAL A 146 -7.32 -3.86 -3.75
C VAL A 146 -6.70 -5.25 -3.65
N LEU A 147 -5.37 -5.29 -3.50
CA LEU A 147 -4.57 -6.50 -3.34
C LEU A 147 -4.47 -6.91 -1.87
N GLY A 148 -4.41 -5.93 -0.98
CA GLY A 148 -4.31 -6.12 0.45
C GLY A 148 -4.62 -4.85 1.23
N LYS A 149 -4.99 -5.03 2.49
CA LYS A 149 -5.36 -3.99 3.45
C LYS A 149 -4.76 -4.40 4.79
N VAL A 150 -3.79 -3.63 5.29
CA VAL A 150 -3.02 -3.94 6.50
C VAL A 150 -3.23 -2.82 7.50
N GLN A 151 -3.52 -3.19 8.74
CA GLN A 151 -3.80 -2.23 9.81
C GLN A 151 -2.50 -1.58 10.30
N VAL A 152 -2.50 -0.25 10.40
CA VAL A 152 -1.35 0.55 10.85
C VAL A 152 -1.61 1.26 12.16
N GLU A 153 -2.89 1.44 12.51
CA GLU A 153 -3.29 1.96 13.80
C GLU A 153 -4.56 1.25 14.23
N SER A 154 -4.58 0.83 15.50
CA SER A 154 -5.74 0.18 16.07
C SER A 154 -5.95 0.50 17.52
N CYS A 155 -7.17 0.96 17.80
CA CYS A 155 -7.64 1.17 19.16
C CYS A 155 -8.08 -0.14 19.83
N SER A 156 -8.39 -1.18 19.05
CA SER A 156 -8.80 -2.50 19.56
C SER A 156 -7.63 -3.47 19.73
N LEU A 157 -6.65 -3.43 18.82
CA LEU A 157 -5.50 -4.35 18.81
C LEU A 157 -4.22 -3.76 19.39
N SER A 158 -4.27 -2.61 20.09
CA SER A 158 -3.05 -1.96 20.63
C SER A 158 -1.96 -1.77 19.57
N ILE A 159 -2.34 -1.33 18.36
CA ILE A 159 -1.38 -0.99 17.30
C ILE A 159 -1.22 0.52 17.31
N VAL A 160 -0.02 1.01 17.60
CA VAL A 160 0.25 2.44 17.78
C VAL A 160 1.48 2.84 16.97
N PRO A 161 1.34 3.70 15.94
CA PRO A 161 2.45 4.31 15.22
C PRO A 161 3.45 5.03 16.15
N ALA A 162 4.72 5.11 15.74
CA ALA A 162 5.78 5.71 16.57
C ALA A 162 5.49 7.18 16.91
N ASN A 163 4.96 7.93 15.94
CA ASN A 163 4.59 9.33 16.09
C ASN A 163 3.10 9.52 15.82
N MET A 164 2.41 10.20 16.73
CA MET A 164 0.97 10.52 16.63
C MET A 164 0.73 12.04 16.62
N GLU A 165 1.79 12.85 16.58
CA GLU A 165 1.69 14.30 16.83
C GLU A 165 0.96 15.04 15.70
N GLN A 166 0.87 14.45 14.51
CA GLN A 166 0.10 14.98 13.40
C GLN A 166 -0.63 13.88 12.67
N GLU A 167 -1.95 13.94 12.75
CA GLU A 167 -2.90 13.09 12.05
C GLU A 167 -2.61 12.97 10.54
N THR A 168 -2.00 13.99 9.95
CA THR A 168 -1.69 14.03 8.53
C THR A 168 -0.22 13.86 8.18
N ALA A 169 0.66 13.62 9.16
CA ALA A 169 2.07 13.35 8.90
C ALA A 169 2.28 11.87 8.55
N PHE A 170 3.21 11.61 7.63
CA PHE A 170 3.69 10.26 7.33
C PHE A 170 5.08 10.02 7.94
N SER A 171 5.35 10.64 9.09
CA SER A 171 6.68 10.68 9.71
C SER A 171 7.20 9.33 10.18
N GLU A 172 6.29 8.40 10.43
CA GLU A 172 6.52 7.01 10.81
C GLU A 172 6.69 6.08 9.61
N TYR A 173 6.38 6.56 8.39
CA TYR A 173 6.50 5.80 7.17
C TYR A 173 7.87 6.04 6.53
N SER A 174 8.45 4.99 5.96
CA SER A 174 9.69 5.05 5.20
C SER A 174 9.70 3.98 4.12
N VAL A 175 10.76 3.95 3.31
CA VAL A 175 11.01 2.87 2.36
C VAL A 175 12.31 2.17 2.76
N VAL A 176 12.24 0.87 3.04
CA VAL A 176 13.37 0.01 3.40
C VAL A 176 13.41 -1.15 2.41
N ASP A 177 14.57 -1.35 1.78
CA ASP A 177 14.79 -2.40 0.76
C ASP A 177 13.72 -2.41 -0.36
N GLY A 178 13.30 -1.21 -0.78
CA GLY A 178 12.28 -1.05 -1.82
C GLY A 178 10.88 -1.47 -1.40
N ARG A 179 10.59 -1.53 -0.09
CA ARG A 179 9.28 -1.84 0.48
C ARG A 179 8.85 -0.77 1.46
N LEU A 180 7.54 -0.56 1.57
CA LEU A 180 7.00 0.36 2.56
C LEU A 180 7.29 -0.18 3.97
N ALA A 181 7.86 0.65 4.83
CA ALA A 181 8.08 0.36 6.23
C ALA A 181 7.32 1.35 7.10
N VAL A 182 6.82 0.89 8.25
CA VAL A 182 6.12 1.72 9.25
C VAL A 182 6.74 1.44 10.61
N SER A 183 7.11 2.50 11.32
CA SER A 183 7.64 2.42 12.68
C SER A 183 6.51 2.53 13.70
N PHE A 184 6.52 1.62 14.68
CA PHE A 184 5.49 1.52 15.70
C PHE A 184 6.08 1.81 17.08
N ARG A 185 5.27 2.48 17.91
CA ARG A 185 5.51 2.55 19.36
C ARG A 185 5.13 1.22 20.02
N HIS A 186 4.08 0.59 19.51
CA HIS A 186 3.59 -0.68 20.00
C HIS A 186 2.90 -1.45 18.87
N TYR A 187 3.18 -2.76 18.82
CA TYR A 187 2.55 -3.71 17.92
C TYR A 187 2.36 -5.03 18.67
N PRO A 188 1.22 -5.74 18.52
CA PRO A 188 0.96 -6.99 19.23
C PRO A 188 2.09 -7.99 19.10
N GLU A 189 2.45 -8.61 20.23
CA GLU A 189 3.42 -9.71 20.30
C GLU A 189 4.86 -9.34 19.89
N ILE A 190 5.13 -8.05 19.62
CA ILE A 190 6.47 -7.56 19.29
C ILE A 190 6.95 -6.59 20.37
N GLU A 191 8.10 -6.89 20.97
CA GLU A 191 8.70 -6.06 22.00
C GLU A 191 9.40 -4.81 21.44
N GLY A 192 9.53 -3.77 22.27
CA GLY A 192 10.28 -2.56 21.93
C GLY A 192 9.54 -1.61 20.99
N ARG A 193 10.28 -1.00 20.05
CA ARG A 193 9.78 -0.05 19.04
C ARG A 193 9.96 -0.64 17.64
N PRO A 194 9.11 -1.57 17.23
CA PRO A 194 9.35 -2.33 16.02
C PRO A 194 9.10 -1.51 14.77
N THR A 195 9.81 -1.86 13.71
CA THR A 195 9.53 -1.40 12.35
C THR A 195 9.00 -2.56 11.54
N GLY A 196 7.75 -2.45 11.08
CA GLY A 196 7.12 -3.43 10.22
C GLY A 196 7.33 -3.08 8.75
N VAL A 197 7.79 -4.03 7.95
CA VAL A 197 7.96 -3.88 6.50
C VAL A 197 6.81 -4.60 5.80
N LEU A 198 6.11 -3.90 4.90
CA LEU A 198 4.94 -4.46 4.22
C LEU A 198 5.34 -5.71 3.42
N SER A 199 4.63 -6.81 3.63
CA SER A 199 4.89 -8.09 2.98
C SER A 199 4.73 -8.01 1.46
N SER A 200 5.41 -8.89 0.74
CA SER A 200 5.41 -8.90 -0.74
C SER A 200 4.04 -9.16 -1.39
N ASP A 201 3.13 -9.80 -0.63
CA ASP A 201 1.74 -10.08 -0.97
C ASP A 201 0.74 -9.05 -0.40
N PHE A 202 1.25 -8.04 0.32
CA PHE A 202 0.50 -6.93 0.94
C PHE A 202 -0.53 -7.35 2.00
N ARG A 203 -0.33 -8.50 2.65
CA ARG A 203 -1.29 -9.04 3.64
C ARG A 203 -0.96 -8.68 5.08
N GLN A 204 0.29 -8.36 5.38
CA GLN A 204 0.74 -8.09 6.75
C GLN A 204 2.03 -7.26 6.77
N PHE A 205 2.44 -6.85 7.97
CA PHE A 205 3.80 -6.40 8.20
C PHE A 205 4.69 -7.58 8.60
N GLU A 206 5.89 -7.61 8.04
CA GLU A 206 6.98 -8.47 8.44
C GLU A 206 7.87 -7.68 9.41
N PHE A 207 8.15 -8.25 10.57
CA PHE A 207 9.02 -7.66 11.57
C PHE A 207 10.36 -8.40 11.53
N GLN A 208 11.45 -7.65 11.59
CA GLN A 208 12.75 -8.28 11.83
C GLN A 208 12.78 -8.71 13.30
N GLU A 209 13.18 -9.96 13.55
CA GLU A 209 13.47 -10.41 14.92
C GLU A 209 14.61 -9.54 15.45
N THR A 210 14.35 -8.74 16.48
CA THR A 210 15.43 -8.20 17.30
C THR A 210 15.98 -9.35 18.11
N GLU A 211 17.18 -9.83 17.76
CA GLU A 211 17.92 -10.78 18.60
C GLU A 211 18.02 -10.19 20.02
N HIS A 212 17.45 -10.91 20.99
CA HIS A 212 17.52 -10.62 22.41
C HIS A 212 18.67 -11.38 23.06
#